data_AF-A0A955DX82-F1
#
_entry.id   AF-A0A955DX82-F1
#
_cell.length_a   1.000
_cell.length_b   1.000
_cell.length_c   1.000
_cell.angle_alpha   90.00
_cell.angle_beta   90.00
_cell.angle_gamma   90.00
#
_symmetry.space_group_name_H-M   'P 1'
#
loop_
_entity.id
_entity.type
_entity.pdbx_description
1 polymer ?
#
loop_
_entity_poly.entity_id
_entity_poly.type
_entity_poly.pdbx_seq_one_letter_code
_entity_poly.pdbx_strand_id
1 'polypeptide(L)'
;RNGLDDPESQVEALYQLATGAGLGGFVPPSFGCPMGGRGYPCFREEALPIVLLFTDERFHNGPGGTFAYPSILSPAPHTYDEMSGALASLDLRVLGFDSGAGTASPDLIAVATDSGAVDAEGEPLVFDIGEEGQRLSTTVVDAMKRFANGVVFDVRSVVRDPDPDDGVDATEFIDAVRPLRAEPMTGIERIDEASGRFLGVKAGTRLVYQLTVVPGAVVPGAKTKRFRVNIVFFDEGGARIGNRLVELVIPGDDEQGCPDEESVSLR
;
A
#
# COMPACT_ATOMS: atom_id res chain seq x y z
N ARG A 1 17.55 9.16 -28.70
CA ARG A 1 16.75 10.21 -29.38
C ARG A 1 16.22 11.08 -28.26
N ASN A 2 16.42 12.39 -28.34
CA ASN A 2 15.93 13.32 -27.33
C ASN A 2 14.55 13.85 -27.79
N GLY A 3 13.74 14.37 -26.86
CA GLY A 3 12.38 14.86 -27.11
C GLY A 3 12.29 16.02 -28.12
N LEU A 4 13.37 16.78 -28.29
CA LEU A 4 13.52 17.98 -29.13
C LEU A 4 12.83 19.25 -28.61
N ASP A 5 12.27 19.19 -27.41
CA ASP A 5 11.85 20.29 -26.56
C ASP A 5 12.20 20.00 -25.09
N ASP A 6 11.94 20.97 -24.20
CA ASP A 6 12.29 20.85 -22.79
C ASP A 6 11.28 19.96 -22.04
N PRO A 7 9.94 20.21 -22.06
CA PRO A 7 9.01 19.41 -21.26
C PRO A 7 9.01 17.94 -21.65
N GLU A 8 8.81 17.07 -20.66
CA GLU A 8 8.98 15.63 -20.82
C GLU A 8 7.66 14.86 -20.68
N SER A 9 7.68 13.54 -20.85
CA SER A 9 6.48 12.69 -21.02
C SER A 9 5.97 12.00 -19.74
N GLN A 10 6.21 12.56 -18.56
CA GLN A 10 5.93 11.93 -17.26
C GLN A 10 4.42 11.64 -17.07
N VAL A 11 3.54 12.54 -17.51
CA VAL A 11 2.08 12.35 -17.41
C VAL A 11 1.63 11.11 -18.18
N GLU A 12 2.10 10.96 -19.43
CA GLU A 12 1.80 9.78 -20.24
C GLU A 12 2.43 8.53 -19.61
N ALA A 13 3.67 8.61 -19.13
CA ALA A 13 4.35 7.48 -18.49
C ALA A 13 3.57 6.96 -17.26
N LEU A 14 3.11 7.85 -16.38
CA LEU A 14 2.31 7.48 -15.21
C LEU A 14 0.93 6.93 -15.58
N TYR A 15 0.25 7.56 -16.56
CA TYR A 15 -1.04 7.05 -17.05
C TYR A 15 -0.89 5.62 -17.58
N GLN A 16 0.13 5.37 -18.40
CA GLN A 16 0.38 4.05 -18.97
C GLN A 16 0.81 3.04 -17.92
N LEU A 17 1.59 3.46 -16.92
CA LEU A 17 1.94 2.61 -15.78
C LEU A 17 0.70 2.18 -14.99
N ALA A 18 -0.27 3.09 -14.78
CA ALA A 18 -1.49 2.81 -14.04
C ALA A 18 -2.52 1.98 -14.84
N THR A 19 -2.64 2.19 -16.15
CA THR A 19 -3.73 1.58 -16.95
C THR A 19 -3.25 0.47 -17.88
N GLY A 20 -2.06 0.65 -18.44
CA GLY A 20 -1.56 -0.07 -19.61
C GLY A 20 -2.45 -0.04 -20.84
N ALA A 21 -3.17 1.05 -21.05
CA ALA A 21 -4.04 1.24 -22.21
C ALA A 21 -3.29 1.19 -23.56
N GLY A 22 -1.99 1.49 -23.57
CA GLY A 22 -1.22 1.77 -24.77
C GLY A 22 -1.52 3.15 -25.35
N LEU A 23 -0.73 3.55 -26.33
CA LEU A 23 -0.87 4.80 -27.06
C LEU A 23 -0.42 4.60 -28.52
N GLY A 24 -1.36 4.18 -29.38
CA GLY A 24 -1.12 4.03 -30.81
C GLY A 24 0.13 3.19 -31.12
N GLY A 25 1.05 3.75 -31.92
CA GLY A 25 2.35 3.13 -32.22
C GLY A 25 3.48 3.51 -31.27
N PHE A 26 3.20 4.31 -30.23
CA PHE A 26 4.21 4.84 -29.30
C PHE A 26 4.39 3.96 -28.07
N VAL A 27 3.28 3.51 -27.49
CA VAL A 27 3.27 2.62 -26.32
C VAL A 27 2.40 1.41 -26.64
N PRO A 28 2.95 0.19 -26.64
CA PRO A 28 2.15 -1.03 -26.78
C PRO A 28 1.15 -1.16 -25.62
N PRO A 29 -0.09 -1.60 -25.87
CA PRO A 29 -1.02 -1.91 -24.80
C PRO A 29 -0.53 -3.10 -23.97
N SER A 30 -0.84 -3.09 -22.68
CA SER A 30 -0.56 -4.22 -21.78
C SER A 30 -1.34 -5.45 -22.19
N PHE A 31 -0.76 -6.64 -21.97
CA PHE A 31 -1.47 -7.92 -22.06
C PHE A 31 -2.37 -8.20 -20.85
N GLY A 32 -2.43 -7.26 -19.89
CA GLY A 32 -3.12 -7.43 -18.62
C GLY A 32 -2.33 -8.31 -17.64
N CYS A 33 -3.00 -8.71 -16.56
CA CYS A 33 -2.39 -9.43 -15.44
C CYS A 33 -2.95 -10.84 -15.31
N PRO A 34 -2.49 -11.81 -16.13
CA PRO A 34 -3.05 -13.16 -16.16
C PRO A 34 -2.86 -13.93 -14.85
N MET A 35 -1.89 -13.53 -14.03
CA MET A 35 -1.62 -14.09 -12.70
C MET A 35 -2.21 -13.25 -11.56
N GLY A 36 -3.15 -12.34 -11.86
CA GLY A 36 -3.69 -11.37 -10.93
C GLY A 36 -2.82 -10.11 -10.78
N GLY A 37 -3.38 -9.07 -10.16
CA GLY A 37 -2.75 -7.76 -10.05
C GLY A 37 -3.37 -6.69 -10.94
N ARG A 38 -2.85 -5.46 -10.83
CA ARG A 38 -3.43 -4.25 -11.44
C ARG A 38 -2.38 -3.38 -12.13
N GLY A 39 -2.79 -2.60 -13.13
CA GLY A 39 -1.92 -1.71 -13.91
C GLY A 39 -0.93 -2.44 -14.82
N TYR A 40 -0.06 -1.69 -15.50
CA TYR A 40 0.89 -2.25 -16.49
C TYR A 40 1.86 -3.27 -15.89
N PRO A 41 2.51 -3.01 -14.72
CA PRO A 41 3.48 -3.95 -14.15
C PRO A 41 2.83 -5.05 -13.30
N CYS A 42 1.49 -5.13 -13.26
CA CYS A 42 0.75 -6.04 -12.39
C CYS A 42 1.10 -5.85 -10.92
N PHE A 43 0.87 -4.63 -10.42
CA PHE A 43 0.91 -4.31 -9.00
C PHE A 43 0.10 -5.34 -8.22
N ARG A 44 0.69 -5.84 -7.13
CA ARG A 44 0.06 -6.85 -6.28
C ARG A 44 -1.23 -6.28 -5.68
N GLU A 45 -2.29 -7.07 -5.70
CA GLU A 45 -3.63 -6.62 -5.26
C GLU A 45 -3.63 -6.18 -3.80
N GLU A 46 -2.92 -6.91 -2.94
CA GLU A 46 -2.80 -6.65 -1.51
C GLU A 46 -1.53 -5.84 -1.16
N ALA A 47 -1.08 -4.92 -2.02
CA ALA A 47 0.04 -4.02 -1.71
C ALA A 47 -0.24 -2.60 -2.19
N LEU A 48 0.24 -1.61 -1.42
CA LEU A 48 0.21 -0.21 -1.84
C LEU A 48 1.24 -0.01 -2.96
N PRO A 49 0.82 0.41 -4.17
CA PRO A 49 1.75 0.68 -5.25
C PRO A 49 2.45 2.02 -5.04
N ILE A 50 3.78 2.01 -5.10
CA ILE A 50 4.62 3.19 -4.95
C ILE A 50 5.51 3.31 -6.18
N VAL A 51 5.54 4.50 -6.77
CA VAL A 51 6.39 4.85 -7.93
C VAL A 51 7.38 5.91 -7.50
N LEU A 52 8.64 5.72 -7.88
CA LEU A 52 9.68 6.74 -7.76
C LEU A 52 9.84 7.39 -9.14
N LEU A 53 9.47 8.66 -9.25
CA LEU A 53 9.53 9.42 -10.50
C LEU A 53 10.75 10.34 -10.49
N PHE A 54 11.70 10.08 -11.38
CA PHE A 54 12.94 10.84 -11.52
C PHE A 54 12.87 11.70 -12.78
N THR A 55 13.17 12.99 -12.66
CA THR A 55 13.20 13.90 -13.81
C THR A 55 13.89 15.23 -13.47
N ASP A 56 14.39 15.90 -14.50
CA ASP A 56 15.05 17.20 -14.48
C ASP A 56 14.22 18.32 -15.12
N GLU A 57 13.03 18.05 -15.64
CA GLU A 57 12.26 19.04 -16.37
C GLU A 57 10.73 18.88 -16.19
N ARG A 58 10.00 19.93 -16.53
CA ARG A 58 8.54 20.08 -16.46
C ARG A 58 7.84 19.05 -17.32
N PHE A 59 6.55 18.84 -17.06
CA PHE A 59 5.78 17.79 -17.70
C PHE A 59 5.02 18.36 -18.88
N HIS A 60 5.04 17.67 -20.02
CA HIS A 60 3.98 17.85 -21.01
C HIS A 60 2.64 17.46 -20.44
N ASN A 61 1.61 18.25 -20.79
CA ASN A 61 0.28 18.13 -20.21
C ASN A 61 0.30 18.14 -18.68
N GLY A 62 1.21 18.91 -18.06
CA GLY A 62 1.39 19.02 -16.62
C GLY A 62 0.16 19.60 -15.89
N PRO A 63 0.26 19.80 -14.57
CA PRO A 63 -0.83 20.30 -13.73
C PRO A 63 -1.51 21.54 -14.33
N GLY A 64 -2.84 21.50 -14.44
CA GLY A 64 -3.62 22.58 -15.07
C GLY A 64 -3.48 22.68 -16.59
N GLY A 65 -2.94 21.65 -17.25
CA GLY A 65 -2.74 21.60 -18.70
C GLY A 65 -1.53 22.39 -19.20
N THR A 66 -0.52 22.59 -18.35
CA THR A 66 0.73 23.25 -18.72
C THR A 66 1.50 22.45 -19.77
N PHE A 67 2.26 23.17 -20.60
CA PHE A 67 3.11 22.58 -21.64
C PHE A 67 2.39 21.54 -22.51
N ALA A 68 1.16 21.86 -22.95
CA ALA A 68 0.36 20.92 -23.72
C ALA A 68 1.09 20.43 -24.98
N TYR A 69 0.93 19.15 -25.30
CA TYR A 69 1.42 18.61 -26.56
C TYR A 69 0.80 19.35 -27.77
N PRO A 70 1.53 19.49 -28.88
CA PRO A 70 0.95 20.03 -30.11
C PRO A 70 -0.24 19.20 -30.58
N SER A 71 -1.33 19.87 -30.99
CA SER A 71 -2.58 19.21 -31.45
C SER A 71 -2.44 18.36 -32.71
N ILE A 72 -1.26 18.35 -33.34
CA ILE A 72 -0.93 17.52 -34.49
C ILE A 72 -0.56 16.09 -34.11
N LEU A 73 -0.27 15.81 -32.83
CA LEU A 73 0.03 14.47 -32.36
C LEU A 73 -1.25 13.63 -32.28
N SER A 74 -1.23 12.45 -32.92
CA SER A 74 -2.35 11.52 -32.96
C SER A 74 -1.87 10.07 -32.82
N PRO A 75 -2.39 9.28 -31.86
CA PRO A 75 -3.32 9.72 -30.81
C PRO A 75 -2.67 10.77 -29.89
N ALA A 76 -3.50 11.66 -29.34
CA ALA A 76 -3.05 12.66 -28.36
C ALA A 76 -2.66 11.95 -27.05
N PRO A 77 -1.52 12.33 -26.42
CA PRO A 77 -1.18 11.88 -25.07
C PRO A 77 -2.20 12.36 -24.04
N HIS A 78 -2.32 11.61 -22.94
CA HIS A 78 -3.29 11.84 -21.89
C HIS A 78 -3.02 13.13 -21.12
N THR A 79 -4.08 13.69 -20.56
CA THR A 79 -4.06 14.88 -19.71
C THR A 79 -3.65 14.54 -18.28
N TYR A 80 -3.24 15.56 -17.51
CA TYR A 80 -2.97 15.43 -16.09
C TYR A 80 -4.16 14.83 -15.31
N ASP A 81 -5.38 15.29 -15.58
CA ASP A 81 -6.58 14.83 -14.88
C ASP A 81 -6.88 13.35 -15.15
N GLU A 82 -6.68 12.88 -16.39
CA GLU A 82 -6.81 11.47 -16.75
C GLU A 82 -5.76 10.61 -16.04
N MET A 83 -4.52 11.11 -15.93
CA MET A 83 -3.44 10.48 -15.18
C MET A 83 -3.76 10.41 -13.69
N SER A 84 -4.17 11.51 -13.06
CA SER A 84 -4.53 11.55 -11.65
C SER A 84 -5.70 10.62 -11.33
N GLY A 85 -6.72 10.57 -12.19
CA GLY A 85 -7.82 9.61 -12.07
C GLY A 85 -7.35 8.16 -12.17
N ALA A 86 -6.41 7.87 -13.08
CA ALA A 86 -5.83 6.53 -13.23
C ALA A 86 -5.00 6.12 -12.00
N LEU A 87 -4.16 7.01 -11.47
CA LEU A 87 -3.39 6.74 -10.24
C LEU A 87 -4.31 6.50 -9.04
N ALA A 88 -5.35 7.31 -8.88
CA ALA A 88 -6.33 7.18 -7.80
C ALA A 88 -7.06 5.82 -7.85
N SER A 89 -7.34 5.29 -9.06
CA SER A 89 -8.00 3.98 -9.21
C SER A 89 -7.17 2.79 -8.67
N LEU A 90 -5.86 2.99 -8.51
CA LEU A 90 -4.93 2.01 -7.95
C LEU A 90 -4.47 2.33 -6.52
N ASP A 91 -4.90 3.47 -5.98
CA ASP A 91 -4.31 4.06 -4.77
C ASP A 91 -2.78 4.21 -4.88
N LEU A 92 -2.29 4.58 -6.07
CA LEU A 92 -0.86 4.64 -6.37
C LEU A 92 -0.23 5.92 -5.84
N ARG A 93 0.90 5.81 -5.13
CA ARG A 93 1.67 6.92 -4.56
C ARG A 93 2.88 7.25 -5.44
N VAL A 94 3.09 8.51 -5.80
CA VAL A 94 4.23 8.96 -6.62
C VAL A 94 5.16 9.84 -5.79
N LEU A 95 6.39 9.37 -5.56
CA LEU A 95 7.44 10.18 -4.94
C LEU A 95 8.31 10.82 -6.02
N GLY A 96 8.52 12.12 -5.91
CA GLY A 96 9.27 12.89 -6.92
C GLY A 96 10.75 13.03 -6.58
N PHE A 97 11.60 12.94 -7.60
CA PHE A 97 13.04 13.12 -7.48
C PHE A 97 13.52 14.07 -8.59
N ASP A 98 13.90 15.28 -8.19
CA ASP A 98 14.30 16.38 -9.05
C ASP A 98 15.83 16.38 -9.27
N SER A 99 16.25 16.27 -10.53
CA SER A 99 17.65 16.49 -10.98
C SER A 99 17.80 17.73 -11.87
N GLY A 100 16.83 18.62 -11.88
CA GLY A 100 16.70 19.79 -12.77
C GLY A 100 16.97 21.12 -12.10
N ALA A 101 17.68 21.12 -10.97
CA ALA A 101 17.88 22.29 -10.13
C ALA A 101 16.57 23.01 -9.72
N GLY A 102 15.50 22.24 -9.52
CA GLY A 102 14.18 22.76 -9.12
C GLY A 102 13.21 22.99 -10.28
N THR A 103 13.62 22.75 -11.53
CA THR A 103 12.78 22.99 -12.70
C THR A 103 11.56 22.06 -12.73
N ALA A 104 11.74 20.78 -12.38
CA ALA A 104 10.66 19.80 -12.30
C ALA A 104 9.80 19.93 -11.03
N SER A 105 10.32 20.58 -9.99
CA SER A 105 9.73 20.61 -8.65
C SER A 105 8.24 20.99 -8.61
N PRO A 106 7.74 22.02 -9.33
CA PRO A 106 6.31 22.36 -9.28
C PRO A 106 5.39 21.21 -9.72
N ASP A 107 5.75 20.50 -10.79
CA ASP A 107 4.94 19.41 -11.34
C ASP A 107 5.09 18.14 -10.49
N LEU A 108 6.30 17.89 -9.96
CA LEU A 108 6.55 16.81 -8.99
C LEU A 108 5.77 17.02 -7.68
N ILE A 109 5.68 18.26 -7.19
CA ILE A 109 4.90 18.61 -6.00
C ILE A 109 3.43 18.30 -6.23
N ALA A 110 2.87 18.74 -7.36
CA ALA A 110 1.47 18.51 -7.68
C ALA A 110 1.16 17.00 -7.73
N VAL A 111 1.95 16.20 -8.45
CA VAL A 111 1.67 14.75 -8.55
C VAL A 111 1.88 14.01 -7.23
N ALA A 112 2.85 14.44 -6.41
CA ALA A 112 3.02 13.88 -5.06
C ALA A 112 1.83 14.21 -4.17
N THR A 113 1.34 15.45 -4.19
CA THR A 113 0.13 15.86 -3.45
C THR A 113 -1.11 15.10 -3.91
N ASP A 114 -1.38 15.09 -5.21
CA ASP A 114 -2.61 14.52 -5.77
C ASP A 114 -2.64 12.99 -5.66
N SER A 115 -1.47 12.35 -5.69
CA SER A 115 -1.35 10.92 -5.42
C SER A 115 -1.37 10.57 -3.93
N GLY A 116 -1.32 11.55 -3.01
CA GLY A 116 -1.26 11.32 -1.56
C GLY A 116 0.10 10.87 -1.05
N ALA A 117 1.17 11.06 -1.82
CA ALA A 117 2.55 10.83 -1.41
C ALA A 117 3.07 12.01 -0.58
N VAL A 118 2.52 12.17 0.62
CA VAL A 118 2.86 13.23 1.57
C VAL A 118 3.41 12.65 2.88
N ASP A 119 4.12 13.45 3.67
CA ASP A 119 4.54 13.06 5.03
C ASP A 119 3.43 13.29 6.08
N ALA A 120 3.76 13.08 7.36
CA ALA A 120 2.81 13.19 8.47
C ALA A 120 2.27 14.62 8.68
N GLU A 121 3.00 15.62 8.16
CA GLU A 121 2.62 17.03 8.20
C GLU A 121 1.82 17.44 6.95
N GLY A 122 1.66 16.54 5.97
CA GLY A 122 1.00 16.80 4.70
C GLY A 122 1.92 17.41 3.65
N GLU A 123 3.24 17.43 3.90
CA GLU A 123 4.20 17.97 2.94
C GLU A 123 4.48 16.96 1.81
N PRO A 124 4.50 17.38 0.54
CA PRO A 124 4.75 16.49 -0.60
C PRO A 124 6.14 15.86 -0.53
N LEU A 125 6.21 14.55 -0.80
CA LEU A 125 7.46 13.79 -0.82
C LEU A 125 8.19 13.98 -2.15
N VAL A 126 8.79 15.15 -2.31
CA VAL A 126 9.64 15.53 -3.44
C VAL A 126 11.05 15.83 -2.95
N PHE A 127 12.05 15.31 -3.65
CA PHE A 127 13.43 15.37 -3.20
C PHE A 127 14.39 15.83 -4.29
N ASP A 128 15.35 16.65 -3.92
CA ASP A 128 16.45 17.06 -4.79
C ASP A 128 17.57 16.01 -4.76
N ILE A 129 17.83 15.39 -5.91
CA ILE A 129 18.90 14.40 -6.10
C ILE A 129 20.18 14.98 -6.70
N GLY A 130 20.17 16.27 -7.04
CA GLY A 130 21.24 16.99 -7.70
C GLY A 130 21.29 16.75 -9.21
N GLU A 131 21.85 17.73 -9.93
CA GLU A 131 21.89 17.75 -11.40
C GLU A 131 22.64 16.57 -12.03
N GLU A 132 23.52 15.92 -11.29
CA GLU A 132 24.25 14.72 -11.71
C GLU A 132 23.81 13.46 -10.94
N GLY A 133 22.71 13.53 -10.19
CA GLY A 133 22.23 12.44 -9.33
C GLY A 133 23.15 12.14 -8.14
N GLN A 134 24.06 13.05 -7.80
CA GLN A 134 25.08 12.86 -6.76
C GLN A 134 24.50 12.63 -5.35
N ARG A 135 23.23 12.97 -5.11
CA ARG A 135 22.50 12.70 -3.86
C ARG A 135 21.56 11.49 -3.93
N LEU A 136 21.44 10.83 -5.08
CA LEU A 136 20.43 9.82 -5.35
C LEU A 136 20.35 8.73 -4.26
N SER A 137 21.48 8.08 -3.95
CA SER A 137 21.51 6.94 -3.03
C SER A 137 21.02 7.29 -1.62
N THR A 138 21.46 8.42 -1.06
CA THR A 138 21.05 8.87 0.27
C THR A 138 19.60 9.33 0.26
N THR A 139 19.21 10.07 -0.78
CA THR A 139 17.88 10.66 -0.89
C THR A 139 16.79 9.61 -1.05
N VAL A 140 17.01 8.54 -1.83
CA VAL A 140 16.02 7.46 -1.98
C VAL A 140 15.76 6.75 -0.65
N VAL A 141 16.79 6.48 0.14
CA VAL A 141 16.63 5.85 1.46
C VAL A 141 15.85 6.75 2.40
N ASP A 142 16.16 8.04 2.42
CA ASP A 142 15.46 9.01 3.26
C ASP A 142 14.01 9.21 2.82
N ALA A 143 13.75 9.21 1.51
CA ALA A 143 12.41 9.25 0.95
C ALA A 143 11.54 8.08 1.41
N MET A 144 12.08 6.85 1.35
CA MET A 144 11.38 5.66 1.84
C MET A 144 11.11 5.70 3.33
N LYS A 145 12.05 6.21 4.14
CA LYS A 145 11.83 6.39 5.58
C LYS A 145 10.75 7.42 5.88
N ARG A 146 10.77 8.57 5.19
CA ARG A 146 9.75 9.61 5.38
C ARG A 146 8.37 9.12 4.95
N PHE A 147 8.28 8.47 3.79
CA PHE A 147 7.05 7.83 3.34
C PHE A 147 6.54 6.86 4.41
N ALA A 148 7.36 5.90 4.83
CA ALA A 148 6.98 4.91 5.82
C ALA A 148 6.53 5.51 7.17
N ASN A 149 7.09 6.66 7.57
CA ASN A 149 6.72 7.35 8.80
C ASN A 149 5.47 8.24 8.64
N GLY A 150 5.24 8.75 7.43
CA GLY A 150 4.12 9.62 7.09
C GLY A 150 2.84 8.87 6.78
N VAL A 151 2.91 7.59 6.39
CA VAL A 151 1.70 6.83 6.07
C VAL A 151 0.85 6.67 7.33
N VAL A 152 -0.37 7.19 7.23
CA VAL A 152 -1.46 6.96 8.16
C VAL A 152 -2.50 6.11 7.44
N PHE A 153 -2.96 5.03 8.08
CA PHE A 153 -3.94 4.12 7.47
C PHE A 153 -5.03 3.70 8.45
N ASP A 154 -6.23 3.50 7.92
CA ASP A 154 -7.29 2.82 8.65
C ASP A 154 -7.11 1.31 8.58
N VAL A 155 -6.97 0.65 9.72
CA VAL A 155 -6.72 -0.79 9.77
C VAL A 155 -8.00 -1.57 10.03
N ARG A 156 -8.29 -2.52 9.15
CA ARG A 156 -9.27 -3.59 9.37
C ARG A 156 -8.59 -4.95 9.48
N SER A 157 -9.24 -5.90 10.13
CA SER A 157 -8.79 -7.29 10.21
C SER A 157 -9.73 -8.24 9.48
N VAL A 158 -9.19 -9.33 8.95
CA VAL A 158 -9.92 -10.40 8.27
C VAL A 158 -9.35 -11.74 8.73
N VAL A 159 -10.23 -12.67 9.11
CA VAL A 159 -9.85 -14.05 9.43
C VAL A 159 -9.76 -14.85 8.13
N ARG A 160 -8.68 -15.61 7.96
CA ARG A 160 -8.47 -16.52 6.84
C ARG A 160 -8.01 -17.88 7.33
N ASP A 161 -8.48 -18.90 6.65
CA ASP A 161 -7.91 -20.24 6.73
C ASP A 161 -6.56 -20.27 5.98
N PRO A 162 -5.45 -20.60 6.66
CA PRO A 162 -4.15 -20.71 6.02
C PRO A 162 -3.99 -21.95 5.13
N ASP A 163 -4.81 -22.99 5.29
CA ASP A 163 -4.70 -24.25 4.54
C ASP A 163 -6.09 -24.81 4.18
N PRO A 164 -6.79 -24.19 3.20
CA PRO A 164 -8.17 -24.57 2.85
C PRO A 164 -8.31 -25.99 2.26
N ASP A 165 -7.21 -26.67 1.96
CA ASP A 165 -7.20 -28.01 1.37
C ASP A 165 -7.10 -29.13 2.43
N ASP A 166 -6.94 -28.79 3.72
CA ASP A 166 -6.80 -29.77 4.82
C ASP A 166 -8.15 -30.35 5.29
N GLY A 167 -9.26 -29.82 4.79
CA GLY A 167 -10.63 -30.25 5.11
C GLY A 167 -11.20 -29.66 6.41
N VAL A 168 -10.52 -28.69 7.01
CA VAL A 168 -10.95 -27.96 8.20
C VAL A 168 -10.97 -26.46 7.92
N ASP A 169 -12.15 -25.86 7.86
CA ASP A 169 -12.25 -24.40 7.79
C ASP A 169 -11.93 -23.79 9.16
N ALA A 170 -10.68 -23.34 9.33
CA ALA A 170 -10.22 -22.76 10.57
C ALA A 170 -10.91 -21.43 10.93
N THR A 171 -11.60 -20.79 9.97
CA THR A 171 -12.34 -19.54 10.23
C THR A 171 -13.58 -19.79 11.08
N GLU A 172 -14.17 -20.98 11.03
CA GLU A 172 -15.33 -21.36 11.85
C GLU A 172 -15.04 -21.38 13.35
N PHE A 173 -13.77 -21.42 13.75
CA PHE A 173 -13.37 -21.38 15.15
C PHE A 173 -13.40 -19.96 15.74
N ILE A 174 -13.42 -18.92 14.91
CA ILE A 174 -13.34 -17.53 15.38
C ILE A 174 -14.72 -16.89 15.36
N ASP A 175 -15.17 -16.43 16.53
CA ASP A 175 -16.41 -15.68 16.70
C ASP A 175 -16.21 -14.20 16.33
N ALA A 176 -15.12 -13.58 16.83
CA ALA A 176 -14.84 -12.18 16.55
C ALA A 176 -13.35 -11.82 16.68
N VAL A 177 -12.92 -10.84 15.87
CA VAL A 177 -11.66 -10.10 16.05
C VAL A 177 -12.03 -8.63 16.24
N ARG A 178 -11.86 -8.09 17.44
CA ARG A 178 -12.27 -6.72 17.78
C ARG A 178 -11.08 -5.84 18.12
N PRO A 179 -10.99 -4.62 17.58
CA PRO A 179 -10.04 -3.62 18.08
C PRO A 179 -10.21 -3.42 19.59
N LEU A 180 -9.12 -3.47 20.36
CA LEU A 180 -9.17 -3.30 21.81
C LEU A 180 -8.48 -2.02 22.27
N ARG A 181 -7.23 -1.81 21.83
CA ARG A 181 -6.42 -0.64 22.22
C ARG A 181 -5.22 -0.46 21.29
N ALA A 182 -4.60 0.71 21.33
CA ALA A 182 -3.34 1.00 20.66
C ALA A 182 -2.25 1.41 21.66
N GLU A 183 -1.00 1.20 21.29
CA GLU A 183 0.15 1.63 22.06
C GLU A 183 1.18 2.36 21.16
N PRO A 184 1.44 3.65 21.43
CA PRO A 184 0.65 4.52 22.31
C PRO A 184 -0.75 4.78 21.73
N MET A 185 -1.72 5.15 22.59
CA MET A 185 -3.07 5.54 22.11
C MET A 185 -3.05 6.80 21.22
N THR A 186 -2.02 7.63 21.32
CA THR A 186 -1.80 8.79 20.43
C THR A 186 -1.35 8.40 19.01
N GLY A 187 -1.06 7.11 18.80
CA GLY A 187 -0.71 6.53 17.51
C GLY A 187 -1.90 6.26 16.61
N ILE A 188 -3.13 6.50 17.07
CA ILE A 188 -4.36 6.38 16.29
C ILE A 188 -5.19 7.65 16.43
N GLU A 189 -6.10 7.89 15.47
CA GLU A 189 -7.15 8.88 15.66
C GLU A 189 -8.25 8.34 16.58
N ARG A 190 -8.76 7.14 16.27
CA ARG A 190 -9.90 6.55 16.99
C ARG A 190 -10.00 5.04 16.78
N ILE A 191 -10.63 4.35 17.72
CA ILE A 191 -11.14 2.99 17.52
C ILE A 191 -12.60 3.08 17.10
N ASP A 192 -12.93 2.59 15.90
CA ASP A 192 -14.30 2.45 15.45
C ASP A 192 -14.77 1.01 15.70
N GLU A 193 -15.36 0.81 16.88
CA GLU A 193 -15.87 -0.50 17.30
C GLU A 193 -17.02 -0.99 16.42
N ALA A 194 -17.80 -0.08 15.82
CA ALA A 194 -18.94 -0.44 15.00
C ALA A 194 -18.51 -1.07 13.67
N SER A 195 -17.43 -0.57 13.07
CA SER A 195 -16.86 -1.15 11.85
C SER A 195 -15.71 -2.14 12.13
N GLY A 196 -15.28 -2.28 13.39
CA GLY A 196 -14.16 -3.14 13.78
C GLY A 196 -12.80 -2.65 13.28
N ARG A 197 -12.60 -1.33 13.23
CA ARG A 197 -11.40 -0.69 12.65
C ARG A 197 -10.63 0.16 13.65
N PHE A 198 -9.33 0.28 13.42
CA PHE A 198 -8.56 1.41 13.92
C PHE A 198 -8.51 2.48 12.84
N LEU A 199 -8.84 3.73 13.17
CA LEU A 199 -8.77 4.84 12.23
C LEU A 199 -7.51 5.66 12.47
N GLY A 200 -6.91 6.14 11.38
CA GLY A 200 -5.78 7.06 11.45
C GLY A 200 -4.53 6.47 12.12
N VAL A 201 -4.19 5.21 11.85
CA VAL A 201 -3.04 4.53 12.47
C VAL A 201 -1.74 5.04 11.91
N LYS A 202 -0.89 5.60 12.78
CA LYS A 202 0.47 6.06 12.48
C LYS A 202 1.45 4.89 12.51
N ALA A 203 2.47 4.98 11.68
CA ALA A 203 3.59 4.04 11.70
C ALA A 203 4.22 3.90 13.10
N GLY A 204 4.62 2.68 13.45
CA GLY A 204 5.20 2.36 14.77
C GLY A 204 4.17 2.14 15.89
N THR A 205 2.87 2.30 15.62
CA THR A 205 1.81 2.04 16.60
C THR A 205 1.52 0.55 16.74
N ARG A 206 1.55 0.03 17.97
CA ARG A 206 1.16 -1.36 18.27
C ARG A 206 -0.35 -1.45 18.47
N LEU A 207 -1.02 -2.15 17.56
CA LEU A 207 -2.47 -2.41 17.64
C LEU A 207 -2.74 -3.70 18.39
N VAL A 208 -3.67 -3.65 19.34
CA VAL A 208 -4.08 -4.79 20.15
C VAL A 208 -5.53 -5.12 19.83
N TYR A 209 -5.78 -6.39 19.52
CA TYR A 209 -7.11 -6.91 19.22
C TYR A 209 -7.52 -7.93 20.29
N GLN A 210 -8.81 -8.00 20.56
CA GLN A 210 -9.43 -9.11 21.29
C GLN A 210 -9.89 -10.15 20.27
N LEU A 211 -9.42 -11.39 20.46
CA LEU A 211 -9.88 -12.56 19.71
C LEU A 211 -10.89 -13.33 20.57
N THR A 212 -12.08 -13.57 20.02
CA THR A 212 -13.11 -14.42 20.63
C THR A 212 -13.23 -15.69 19.80
N VAL A 213 -13.14 -16.84 20.48
CA VAL A 213 -13.22 -18.17 19.88
C VAL A 213 -14.61 -18.73 20.16
N VAL A 214 -15.20 -19.43 19.19
CA VAL A 214 -16.51 -20.07 19.33
C VAL A 214 -16.44 -21.14 20.43
N PRO A 215 -17.29 -21.06 21.48
CA PRO A 215 -17.30 -22.07 22.53
C PRO A 215 -17.64 -23.45 21.99
N GLY A 216 -16.82 -24.45 22.30
CA GLY A 216 -17.09 -25.84 21.90
C GLY A 216 -16.95 -26.11 20.40
N ALA A 217 -16.31 -25.21 19.64
CA ALA A 217 -16.12 -25.37 18.19
C ALA A 217 -15.46 -26.70 17.79
N VAL A 218 -14.70 -27.30 18.71
CA VAL A 218 -14.20 -28.68 18.58
C VAL A 218 -14.38 -29.39 19.91
N VAL A 219 -14.95 -30.58 19.87
CA VAL A 219 -15.04 -31.46 21.05
C VAL A 219 -13.64 -32.00 21.38
N PRO A 220 -13.18 -31.87 22.64
CA PRO A 220 -11.95 -32.50 23.10
C PRO A 220 -11.94 -34.00 22.81
N GLY A 221 -10.78 -34.53 22.44
CA GLY A 221 -10.62 -35.95 22.15
C GLY A 221 -9.44 -36.54 22.93
N ALA A 222 -9.13 -37.81 22.65
CA ALA A 222 -8.03 -38.51 23.31
C ALA A 222 -6.63 -37.93 23.03
N LYS A 223 -6.50 -37.05 22.03
CA LYS A 223 -5.25 -36.38 21.65
C LYS A 223 -5.46 -34.90 21.48
N THR A 224 -4.46 -34.11 21.86
CA THR A 224 -4.41 -32.66 21.62
C THR A 224 -4.47 -32.35 20.13
N LYS A 225 -5.30 -31.36 19.77
CA LYS A 225 -5.44 -30.88 18.39
C LYS A 225 -4.91 -29.45 18.29
N ARG A 226 -4.32 -29.12 17.15
CA ARG A 226 -3.78 -27.79 16.85
C ARG A 226 -4.33 -27.33 15.52
N PHE A 227 -4.94 -26.15 15.51
CA PHE A 227 -5.47 -25.52 14.32
C PHE A 227 -4.81 -24.17 14.13
N ARG A 228 -4.49 -23.81 12.90
CA ARG A 228 -3.88 -22.51 12.59
C ARG A 228 -4.93 -21.61 11.98
N VAL A 229 -5.02 -20.40 12.48
CA VAL A 229 -5.88 -19.35 11.94
C VAL A 229 -5.02 -18.16 11.57
N ASN A 230 -5.24 -17.58 10.40
CA ASN A 230 -4.49 -16.41 9.96
C ASN A 230 -5.35 -15.14 10.06
N ILE A 231 -4.95 -14.21 10.92
CA ILE A 231 -5.57 -12.87 11.00
C ILE A 231 -4.77 -11.94 10.08
N VAL A 232 -5.39 -11.47 9.02
CA VAL A 232 -4.78 -10.59 8.02
C VAL A 232 -5.26 -9.16 8.21
N PHE A 233 -4.35 -8.20 8.21
CA PHE A 233 -4.64 -6.80 8.39
C PHE A 233 -4.52 -6.05 7.07
N PHE A 234 -5.51 -5.21 6.79
CA PHE A 234 -5.59 -4.42 5.57
C PHE A 234 -5.76 -2.94 5.89
N ASP A 235 -5.25 -2.08 5.03
CA ASP A 235 -5.64 -0.67 5.00
C ASP A 235 -7.00 -0.47 4.30
N GLU A 236 -7.42 0.79 4.16
CA GLU A 236 -8.65 1.17 3.45
C GLU A 236 -8.61 0.91 1.94
N GLY A 237 -7.43 1.00 1.32
CA GLY A 237 -7.20 0.72 -0.11
C GLY A 237 -7.15 -0.78 -0.42
N GLY A 238 -7.16 -1.64 0.59
CA GLY A 238 -7.10 -3.09 0.47
C GLY A 238 -5.67 -3.64 0.41
N ALA A 239 -4.65 -2.83 0.65
CA ALA A 239 -3.28 -3.31 0.79
C ALA A 239 -3.12 -4.05 2.13
N ARG A 240 -2.41 -5.19 2.09
CA ARG A 240 -2.10 -5.97 3.29
C ARG A 240 -0.93 -5.33 4.01
N ILE A 241 -1.17 -4.87 5.22
CA ILE A 241 -0.15 -4.26 6.08
C ILE A 241 0.56 -5.29 6.97
N GLY A 242 -0.06 -6.45 7.20
CA GLY A 242 0.54 -7.50 8.00
C GLY A 242 -0.38 -8.69 8.22
N ASN A 243 0.11 -9.70 8.94
CA ASN A 243 -0.69 -10.82 9.39
C ASN A 243 -0.21 -11.36 10.75
N ARG A 244 -1.05 -12.14 11.41
CA ARG A 244 -0.73 -12.92 12.61
C ARG A 244 -1.34 -14.30 12.49
N LEU A 245 -0.46 -15.30 12.49
CA LEU A 245 -0.84 -16.70 12.59
C LEU A 245 -1.07 -17.05 14.07
N VAL A 246 -2.28 -17.44 14.40
CA VAL A 246 -2.69 -17.88 15.74
C VAL A 246 -2.82 -19.39 15.72
N GLU A 247 -2.17 -20.08 16.65
CA GLU A 247 -2.37 -21.51 16.86
C GLU A 247 -3.41 -21.72 17.97
N LEU A 248 -4.56 -22.27 17.61
CA LEU A 248 -5.57 -22.73 18.55
C LEU A 248 -5.20 -24.13 19.00
N VAL A 249 -4.88 -24.27 20.28
CA VAL A 249 -4.56 -25.56 20.90
C VAL A 249 -5.79 -26.02 21.68
N ILE A 250 -6.30 -27.19 21.31
CA ILE A 250 -7.45 -27.82 21.96
C ILE A 250 -6.91 -29.02 22.72
N PRO A 251 -6.79 -28.91 24.06
CA PRO A 251 -6.22 -29.97 24.89
C PRO A 251 -7.00 -31.27 24.72
N GLY A 252 -6.26 -32.39 24.70
CA GLY A 252 -6.84 -33.73 24.77
C GLY A 252 -6.59 -34.40 26.11
N ASP A 253 -7.04 -35.64 26.23
CA ASP A 253 -6.79 -36.48 27.43
C ASP A 253 -5.31 -36.92 27.54
N ASP A 254 -4.46 -36.55 26.58
CA ASP A 254 -3.04 -36.88 26.52
C ASP A 254 -2.14 -35.96 27.35
N GLU A 255 -2.74 -35.12 28.21
CA GLU A 255 -2.08 -34.13 29.09
C GLU A 255 -1.15 -33.15 28.34
N GLN A 256 -1.33 -33.04 27.02
CA GLN A 256 -0.63 -32.07 26.18
C GLN A 256 -1.50 -30.81 26.00
N GLY A 257 -0.87 -29.66 25.76
CA GLY A 257 -1.57 -28.39 25.66
C GLY A 257 -0.63 -27.22 25.36
N CYS A 258 -1.12 -25.99 25.59
CA CYS A 258 -0.22 -24.84 25.74
C CYS A 258 0.61 -25.04 27.00
N PRO A 259 1.93 -24.77 26.98
CA PRO A 259 2.67 -24.64 28.23
C PRO A 259 2.03 -23.55 29.09
N ASP A 260 2.02 -23.71 30.42
CA ASP A 260 1.60 -22.64 31.33
C ASP A 260 2.46 -21.40 31.02
N GLU A 261 1.86 -20.34 30.44
CA GLU A 261 2.63 -19.15 30.08
C GLU A 261 3.06 -18.40 31.35
N GLU A 262 4.35 -18.45 31.67
CA GLU A 262 5.03 -17.27 32.19
C GLU A 262 4.80 -16.15 31.17
N SER A 263 4.11 -15.10 31.61
CA SER A 263 3.82 -13.88 30.85
C SER A 263 4.96 -13.45 29.92
N VAL A 264 4.86 -13.77 28.63
CA VAL A 264 5.79 -13.26 27.62
C VAL A 264 5.34 -11.87 27.22
N SER A 265 5.91 -10.87 27.91
CA SER A 265 5.88 -9.48 27.45
C SER A 265 6.72 -9.38 26.17
N LEU A 266 6.05 -9.42 25.01
CA LEU A 266 6.67 -9.03 23.75
C LEU A 266 6.83 -7.50 23.77
N ARG A 267 8.08 -7.07 23.94
CA ARG A 267 8.55 -5.69 23.72
C ARG A 267 8.53 -5.36 22.24
#